data_AF-A0A9D4DZ46-F1
#
_entry.id   AF-A0A9D4DZ46-F1
#
_cell.length_a   1.000
_cell.length_b   1.000
_cell.length_c   1.000
_cell.angle_alpha   90.00
_cell.angle_beta   90.00
_cell.angle_gamma   90.00
#
_symmetry.space_group_name_H-M   'P 1'
#
loop_
_entity.id
_entity.type
_entity.pdbx_description
1 polymer ?
#
loop_
_entity_poly.entity_id
_entity_poly.type
_entity_poly.pdbx_seq_one_letter_code
_entity_poly.pdbx_strand_id
1 'polypeptide(L)'
;MEHLVRLTKGHLKAMCSNKSESSVRKRSCAFYGMKKICDNFDEQTKVVHRAQKHKVLSSVEDEKAIIKDLRKVRPFQHVCGRQIASMKHCPKNPVKTINTEELHKWISQNQIKFYYEIGR
;
A
#
# COMPACT_ATOMS: atom_id res chain seq x y z
N MET A 1 -1.67 -25.23 -16.87
CA MET A 1 -3.14 -25.39 -16.74
C MET A 1 -3.85 -24.13 -16.27
N GLU A 2 -3.30 -23.37 -15.33
CA GLU A 2 -3.95 -22.18 -14.72
C GLU A 2 -4.40 -21.10 -15.72
N HIS A 3 -3.61 -20.85 -16.77
CA HIS A 3 -3.95 -19.85 -17.78
C HIS A 3 -5.27 -20.16 -18.51
N LEU A 4 -5.51 -21.45 -18.81
CA LEU A 4 -6.75 -21.91 -19.44
C LEU A 4 -7.93 -21.74 -18.50
N VAL A 5 -7.77 -22.12 -17.22
CA VAL A 5 -8.79 -21.94 -16.18
C VAL A 5 -9.18 -20.47 -16.03
N ARG A 6 -8.20 -19.55 -16.04
CA ARG A 6 -8.44 -18.11 -15.96
C ARG A 6 -9.27 -17.59 -17.12
N LEU A 7 -8.95 -18.00 -18.35
CA LEU A 7 -9.69 -17.57 -19.55
C LEU A 7 -11.12 -18.14 -19.55
N THR A 8 -11.30 -19.43 -19.23
CA THR A 8 -12.62 -20.06 -19.14
C THR A 8 -13.49 -19.35 -18.10
N LYS A 9 -12.94 -19.04 -16.92
CA LYS A 9 -13.65 -18.27 -15.89
C LYS A 9 -14.07 -16.88 -16.39
N GLY A 10 -13.21 -16.20 -17.15
CA GLY A 10 -13.53 -14.92 -17.78
C GLY A 10 -14.73 -15.02 -18.74
N HIS A 11 -14.73 -16.02 -19.62
CA HIS A 11 -15.85 -16.23 -20.54
C HIS A 11 -17.16 -16.61 -19.85
N LEU A 12 -17.10 -17.44 -18.80
CA LEU A 12 -18.28 -17.77 -17.99
C LEU A 12 -18.79 -16.59 -17.18
N LYS A 13 -17.92 -15.66 -16.76
CA LYS A 13 -18.32 -14.41 -16.11
C LYS A 13 -19.05 -13.49 -17.09
N ALA A 14 -18.58 -13.41 -18.34
CA ALA A 14 -19.21 -12.62 -19.41
C ALA A 14 -20.60 -13.12 -19.84
N MET A 15 -21.01 -14.34 -19.46
CA MET A 15 -22.38 -14.84 -19.71
C MET A 15 -23.45 -14.21 -18.81
N CYS A 16 -23.05 -13.47 -17.75
CA CYS A 16 -23.96 -12.84 -16.79
C CYS A 16 -25.05 -13.82 -16.30
N SER A 17 -26.34 -13.49 -16.44
CA SER A 17 -27.46 -14.31 -15.99
C SER A 17 -27.81 -15.47 -16.93
N ASN A 18 -27.26 -15.52 -18.15
CA ASN A 18 -27.58 -16.55 -19.14
C ASN A 18 -26.73 -17.82 -18.95
N LYS A 19 -26.83 -18.44 -17.77
CA LYS A 19 -26.04 -19.63 -17.38
C LYS A 19 -26.90 -20.88 -17.28
N SER A 20 -27.55 -21.26 -18.37
CA SER A 20 -28.08 -22.62 -18.48
C SER A 20 -26.93 -23.62 -18.70
N GLU A 21 -27.12 -24.86 -18.25
CA GLU A 21 -26.15 -25.95 -18.47
C GLU A 21 -25.81 -26.11 -19.96
N SER A 22 -26.83 -26.03 -20.82
CA SER A 22 -26.69 -26.08 -22.27
C SER A 22 -25.82 -24.94 -22.81
N SER A 23 -25.96 -23.72 -22.29
CA SER A 23 -25.19 -22.55 -22.73
C SER A 23 -23.74 -22.62 -22.25
N VAL A 24 -23.53 -23.08 -21.01
CA VAL A 24 -22.20 -23.28 -20.43
C VAL A 24 -21.42 -24.35 -21.20
N ARG A 25 -22.06 -25.48 -21.50
CA ARG A 25 -21.47 -26.57 -22.29
C ARG A 25 -21.10 -26.10 -23.69
N LYS A 26 -22.03 -25.48 -24.42
CA LYS A 26 -21.78 -24.95 -25.77
C LYS A 26 -20.60 -23.98 -25.80
N ARG A 27 -20.57 -23.03 -24.86
CA ARG A 27 -19.50 -22.01 -24.79
C ARG A 27 -18.15 -22.62 -24.41
N SER A 28 -18.14 -23.59 -23.49
CA SER A 28 -16.90 -24.25 -23.05
C SER A 28 -16.29 -25.09 -24.18
N CYS A 29 -17.11 -25.78 -24.99
CA CYS A 29 -16.64 -26.52 -26.17
C CYS A 29 -16.15 -25.58 -27.29
N ALA A 30 -16.82 -24.44 -27.51
CA ALA A 30 -16.45 -23.49 -28.56
C ALA A 30 -15.22 -22.62 -28.22
N PHE A 31 -14.81 -22.56 -26.95
CA PHE A 31 -13.78 -21.65 -26.46
C PHE A 31 -12.45 -21.73 -27.23
N TYR A 32 -11.96 -22.95 -27.49
CA TYR A 32 -10.70 -23.14 -28.22
C TYR A 32 -10.79 -22.62 -29.67
N GLY A 33 -11.92 -22.89 -30.34
CA GLY A 33 -12.17 -22.39 -31.69
C GLY A 33 -12.27 -20.87 -31.74
N MET A 34 -12.99 -20.26 -30.79
CA MET A 34 -13.09 -18.80 -30.67
C MET A 34 -11.71 -18.16 -30.50
N LYS A 35 -10.87 -18.73 -29.63
CA LYS A 35 -9.51 -18.24 -29.43
C LYS A 35 -8.69 -18.27 -30.73
N LYS A 36 -8.71 -19.41 -31.45
CA LYS A 36 -7.98 -19.56 -32.71
C LYS A 36 -8.44 -18.56 -33.79
N ILE A 37 -9.74 -18.27 -33.83
CA ILE A 37 -10.30 -17.26 -34.74
C ILE A 37 -9.79 -15.86 -34.38
N CYS A 38 -9.81 -15.50 -33.08
CA CYS A 38 -9.29 -14.21 -32.62
C CYS A 38 -7.79 -14.07 -32.92
N ASP A 39 -6.98 -15.09 -32.61
CA ASP A 39 -5.54 -15.08 -32.83
C ASP A 39 -5.23 -14.89 -34.34
N ASN A 40 -5.93 -15.60 -35.22
CA ASN A 40 -5.78 -15.44 -36.67
C ASN A 40 -6.27 -14.07 -37.18
N PHE A 41 -7.35 -13.54 -36.62
CA PHE A 41 -7.83 -12.21 -36.98
C PHE A 41 -6.80 -11.14 -36.64
N ASP A 42 -6.24 -11.17 -35.43
CA ASP A 42 -5.23 -10.22 -34.97
C ASP A 42 -3.95 -10.31 -35.84
N GLU A 43 -3.55 -11.52 -36.23
CA GLU A 43 -2.43 -11.75 -37.15
C GLU A 43 -2.66 -11.12 -38.53
N GLN A 44 -3.84 -11.35 -39.13
CA GLN A 44 -4.18 -10.83 -40.46
C GLN A 44 -4.35 -9.31 -40.48
N THR A 45 -4.91 -8.76 -39.41
CA THR A 45 -5.19 -7.32 -39.31
C THR A 45 -4.00 -6.51 -38.78
N LYS A 46 -2.90 -7.18 -38.40
CA LYS A 46 -1.73 -6.57 -37.76
C LYS A 46 -2.12 -5.66 -36.60
N VAL A 47 -3.15 -6.06 -35.84
CA VAL A 47 -3.62 -5.27 -34.70
C VAL A 47 -2.46 -5.09 -33.75
N VAL A 48 -2.06 -3.83 -33.52
CA VAL A 48 -1.01 -3.50 -32.57
C VAL A 48 -1.51 -3.95 -31.20
N HIS A 49 -0.98 -5.08 -30.73
CA HIS A 49 -1.31 -5.61 -29.42
C HIS A 49 -0.72 -4.65 -28.38
N ARG A 50 -1.50 -3.63 -27.97
CA ARG A 50 -1.14 -2.69 -26.91
C ARG A 50 -1.25 -3.38 -25.56
N ALA A 51 -0.42 -4.39 -25.35
CA ALA A 51 -0.34 -5.14 -24.12
C ALA A 51 0.41 -4.33 -23.06
N GLN A 52 -0.03 -3.11 -22.74
CA GLN A 52 0.38 -2.34 -21.56
C GLN A 52 -0.65 -1.25 -21.26
N LYS A 53 -1.64 -1.57 -20.43
CA LYS A 53 -2.41 -0.51 -19.76
C LYS A 53 -1.74 -0.06 -18.45
N HIS A 54 -1.03 -0.94 -17.74
CA HIS A 54 -0.27 -0.59 -16.53
C HIS A 54 0.86 -1.61 -16.25
N LYS A 55 2.04 -1.52 -16.89
CA LYS A 55 3.22 -2.32 -16.50
C LYS A 55 4.49 -1.50 -16.26
N VAL A 56 4.47 -0.20 -16.56
CA VAL A 56 5.57 0.72 -16.20
C VAL A 56 5.17 1.46 -14.93
N LEU A 57 6.03 1.39 -13.92
CA LEU A 57 6.00 2.30 -12.77
C LEU A 57 6.18 3.73 -13.32
N SER A 58 5.09 4.46 -13.55
CA SER A 58 5.16 5.88 -13.93
C SER A 58 5.66 6.78 -12.79
N SER A 59 6.03 6.19 -11.64
CA SER A 59 6.42 6.94 -10.45
C SER A 59 7.79 7.58 -10.54
N VAL A 60 8.68 7.15 -11.44
CA VAL A 60 10.06 7.68 -11.48
C VAL A 60 10.09 9.16 -11.85
N GLU A 61 9.21 9.61 -12.73
CA GLU A 61 9.11 11.03 -13.12
C GLU A 61 8.48 11.85 -12.00
N ASP A 62 7.44 11.31 -11.37
CA ASP A 62 6.76 11.93 -10.21
C ASP A 62 7.71 12.05 -9.02
N GLU A 63 8.48 11.01 -8.70
CA GLU A 63 9.50 11.00 -7.65
C GLU A 63 10.60 12.02 -7.92
N LYS A 64 11.07 12.14 -9.17
CA LYS A 64 12.06 13.16 -9.56
C LYS A 64 11.49 14.58 -9.40
N ALA A 65 10.22 14.80 -9.74
CA ALA A 65 9.55 16.08 -9.54
C ALA A 65 9.45 16.42 -8.05
N ILE A 66 9.00 15.49 -7.22
CA ILE A 66 8.91 15.63 -5.75
C ILE A 66 10.29 15.94 -5.16
N ILE A 67 11.35 15.22 -5.55
CA ILE A 67 12.72 15.48 -5.08
C ILE A 67 13.19 16.88 -5.49
N LYS A 68 12.90 17.32 -6.72
CA LYS A 68 13.26 18.66 -7.20
C LYS A 68 12.57 19.74 -6.37
N ASP A 69 11.31 19.55 -6.02
CA ASP A 69 10.56 20.52 -5.22
C ASP A 69 10.98 20.52 -3.75
N LEU A 70 11.22 19.35 -3.16
CA LEU A 70 11.80 19.23 -1.80
C LEU A 70 13.18 19.90 -1.71
N ARG A 71 14.00 19.84 -2.76
CA ARG A 71 15.30 20.54 -2.82
C ARG A 71 15.17 22.06 -2.85
N LYS A 72 14.09 22.62 -3.42
CA LYS A 72 13.82 24.07 -3.40
C LYS A 72 13.39 24.53 -2.00
N VAL A 73 12.47 23.80 -1.39
CA VAL A 73 11.88 24.18 -0.08
C VAL A 73 12.81 23.86 1.08
N ARG A 74 13.70 22.88 0.93
CA ARG A 74 14.62 22.37 1.98
C ARG A 74 13.93 22.17 3.33
N PRO A 75 12.79 21.46 3.39
CA PRO A 75 11.99 21.40 4.60
C PRO A 75 12.74 20.75 5.78
N PHE A 76 13.70 19.86 5.50
CA PHE A 76 14.48 19.14 6.51
C PHE A 76 15.76 19.87 6.94
N GLN A 77 15.95 21.12 6.56
CA GLN A 77 17.06 21.90 7.10
C GLN A 77 16.88 22.08 8.60
N HIS A 78 17.93 21.76 9.37
CA HIS A 78 17.95 21.98 10.80
C HIS A 78 17.84 23.49 11.08
N VAL A 79 16.80 23.87 11.80
CA VAL A 79 16.57 25.24 12.27
C VAL A 79 16.45 25.18 13.79
N CYS A 80 17.37 25.84 14.49
CA CYS A 80 17.31 25.93 15.94
C CYS A 80 16.04 26.68 16.36
N GLY A 81 15.31 26.15 17.35
CA GLY A 81 14.09 26.79 17.86
C GLY A 81 12.90 26.78 16.89
N ARG A 82 12.87 25.88 15.89
CA ARG A 82 11.74 25.76 14.97
C ARG A 82 10.44 25.49 15.72
N GLN A 83 9.45 26.36 15.52
CA GLN A 83 8.11 26.24 16.09
C GLN A 83 7.09 26.20 14.97
N ILE A 84 6.04 25.40 15.13
CA ILE A 84 4.87 25.43 14.24
C ILE A 84 3.98 26.61 14.65
N ALA A 85 3.31 27.25 13.68
CA ALA A 85 2.48 28.44 13.95
C ALA A 85 1.39 28.20 15.01
N SER A 86 0.93 26.96 15.17
CA SER A 86 -0.02 26.54 16.20
C SER A 86 0.61 26.43 17.61
N MET A 87 1.93 26.29 17.73
CA MET A 87 2.66 26.20 18.99
C MET A 87 3.48 27.47 19.24
N LYS A 88 2.81 28.52 19.70
CA LYS A 88 3.45 29.78 20.10
C LYS A 88 4.34 29.64 21.36
N HIS A 89 4.16 28.56 22.12
CA HIS A 89 4.92 28.28 23.32
C HIS A 89 5.52 26.89 23.21
N CYS A 90 6.86 26.79 23.18
CA CYS A 90 7.54 25.51 23.32
C CYS A 90 7.23 24.99 24.75
N PRO A 91 6.65 23.78 24.90
CA PRO A 91 6.46 23.21 26.22
C PRO A 91 7.83 23.06 26.88
N LYS A 92 7.98 23.66 28.07
CA LYS A 92 9.21 23.50 28.88
C LYS A 92 9.46 22.01 29.07
N ASN A 93 10.73 21.60 28.99
CA ASN A 93 11.10 20.20 29.20
C ASN A 93 10.47 19.70 30.52
N PRO A 94 9.53 18.74 30.47
CA PRO A 94 8.79 18.31 31.66
C PRO A 94 9.71 17.70 32.72
N VAL A 95 10.91 17.27 32.34
CA VAL A 95 11.94 16.76 33.25
C VAL A 95 12.49 17.86 34.17
N LYS A 96 12.51 19.12 33.72
CA LYS A 96 12.97 20.25 34.57
C LYS A 96 12.00 20.61 35.69
N THR A 97 10.75 20.19 35.58
CA THR A 97 9.70 20.37 36.61
C THR A 97 9.61 19.21 37.59
N ILE A 98 10.35 18.12 37.36
CA ILE A 98 10.36 16.98 38.26
C ILE A 98 11.24 17.33 39.47
N ASN A 99 10.65 17.30 40.66
CA ASN A 99 11.40 17.37 41.90
C ASN A 99 12.14 16.05 42.11
N THR A 100 13.45 16.06 41.86
CA THR A 100 14.31 14.88 41.99
C THR A 100 14.33 14.33 43.41
N GLU A 101 14.24 15.18 44.43
CA GLU A 101 14.27 14.75 45.83
C GLU A 101 12.98 14.01 46.21
N GLU A 102 11.84 14.52 45.76
CA GLU A 102 10.54 13.88 45.97
C GLU A 102 10.46 12.55 45.21
N LEU A 103 10.97 12.51 43.98
CA LEU A 103 11.05 11.29 43.19
C LEU A 103 11.93 10.23 43.87
N HIS A 104 13.11 10.61 44.36
CA HIS A 104 13.98 9.68 45.08
C HIS A 104 13.34 9.18 46.38
N LYS A 105 12.67 10.04 47.14
CA LYS A 105 11.94 9.66 48.34
C LYS A 105 10.80 8.70 48.03
N TRP A 106 10.04 8.93 46.97
CA TRP A 106 8.98 8.04 46.50
C TRP A 106 9.52 6.67 46.06
N ILE A 107 10.64 6.65 45.34
CA ILE A 107 11.31 5.40 44.93
C ILE A 107 11.72 4.60 46.17
N SER A 108 12.43 5.22 47.13
CA SER A 108 12.85 4.53 48.35
C SER A 108 11.68 4.01 49.20
N GLN A 109 10.56 4.73 49.25
CA GLN A 109 9.37 4.30 49.97
C GLN A 109 8.64 3.13 49.28
N ASN A 110 8.63 3.10 47.95
CA ASN A 110 7.91 2.07 47.18
C ASN A 110 8.80 0.91 46.74
N GLN A 111 10.12 0.97 46.92
CA GLN A 111 11.06 -0.13 46.64
C GLN A 111 10.58 -1.44 47.28
N ILE A 112 10.12 -1.40 48.53
CA ILE A 112 9.62 -2.59 49.27
C ILE A 112 8.39 -3.21 48.59
N LYS A 113 7.49 -2.40 48.01
CA LYS A 113 6.32 -2.89 47.27
C LYS A 113 6.71 -3.54 45.95
N PHE A 114 7.70 -2.98 45.25
CA PHE A 114 8.22 -3.55 44.01
C PHE A 114 9.02 -4.85 44.23
N TYR A 115 9.68 -5.02 45.38
CA TYR A 115 10.31 -6.30 45.73
C TYR A 115 9.29 -7.44 45.89
N TYR A 116 8.12 -7.15 46.46
CA TYR A 116 7.06 -8.15 46.66
C TYR A 116 6.46 -8.67 45.34
N GLU A 117 6.40 -7.82 44.31
CA GLU A 117 5.91 -8.21 42.97
C GLU A 117 6.95 -8.97 42.12
N ILE A 118 8.23 -8.90 42.48
CA ILE A 118 9.34 -9.57 41.76
C ILE A 118 9.66 -10.96 42.32
N GLY A 119 8.99 -11.39 43.40
CA GLY A 119 9.07 -12.78 43.87
C GLY A 119 10.48 -13.22 44.29
N ARG A 120 11.12 -12.45 45.18
CA ARG A 120 12.24 -12.92 46.01
C ARG A 120 11.90 -12.79 47.48
#